data_AF-A0A3N5PZL1-F1
#
_entry.id   AF-A0A3N5PZL1-F1
#
_cell.length_a   1.000
_cell.length_b   1.000
_cell.length_c   1.000
_cell.angle_alpha   90.00
_cell.angle_beta   90.00
_cell.angle_gamma   90.00
#
_symmetry.space_group_name_H-M   'P 1'
#
loop_
_entity.id
_entity.type
_entity.pdbx_description
1 polymer ?
#
loop_
_entity_poly.entity_id
_entity_poly.type
_entity_poly.pdbx_seq_one_letter_code
_entity_poly.pdbx_strand_id
1 'polypeptide(L)'
;MIIPGYHIDEQIPSPEGVQVHRAHRITDGLNVVIKTARTADQEIAARLQRHAEIGALFHFANVANVVELIDRNDHLHLVTETAGPLSLRAMIRDGSVTRRKAWYIMRGIVAALDELHGMNIVHGDLHPGNIIVNPETNDVKLIDLGLSFVIGQASQTESMGVMEGAVAYMAPEKTGRTSYVVDTRSDLYSAGVIFYELLAGQLPFAHKDMLELIHAHLAHVPPLVRDRAHDVSRSLSDLIALLLVKDPEGRYQSAYGVMSDLTLIEEADADAEITLRSRDVNERYTRSSTLVGRTAEMASLRAFLEEDDQDTTTRILSAPAGMGKSALVSAFIRMAQQTGLTVARGECDRSAEVPLSGISSLADHLVRAILRSSEINVEQWIRDLTSELDSTLATVASVVPILATVIDIRPQDADTISAGDAQRRLTAGLLAFFAVTTRRVPAVLIVENLHWADDATLDLLEMMTRAERSHRSRLLLTYRSDDPDISASTTERLEQLTAEFETEHHLRLEGLAPSDIDQMIASAFNLPDTEHQQLVAAVISATSGAPLFIEQYLVLLVEHGALTYDRRTRQWQYHERARPTLQANDGLRSVLVRRFSAFTADQQRVLAVLAS
;
A
#
# COMPACT_ATOMS: atom_id res chain seq x y z
N MET A 1 -11.51 -23.50 37.56
CA MET A 1 -11.66 -22.03 37.45
C MET A 1 -13.09 -21.68 37.79
N ILE A 2 -13.34 -20.71 38.67
CA ILE A 2 -14.72 -20.28 38.98
C ILE A 2 -14.87 -18.86 38.46
N ILE A 3 -15.72 -18.68 37.45
CA ILE A 3 -16.08 -17.38 36.91
C ILE A 3 -17.52 -17.09 37.35
N PRO A 4 -17.75 -16.07 38.20
CA PRO A 4 -19.08 -15.82 38.76
C PRO A 4 -20.14 -15.65 37.66
N GLY A 5 -21.30 -16.30 37.83
CA GLY A 5 -22.39 -16.21 36.86
C GLY A 5 -22.26 -17.14 35.65
N TYR A 6 -21.16 -17.90 35.52
CA TYR A 6 -20.92 -18.82 34.40
C TYR A 6 -20.62 -20.23 34.87
N HIS A 7 -21.14 -21.21 34.15
CA HIS A 7 -20.75 -22.61 34.26
C HIS A 7 -19.80 -22.95 33.10
N ILE A 8 -18.59 -23.41 33.42
CA ILE A 8 -17.59 -23.79 32.42
C ILE A 8 -17.86 -25.21 31.93
N ASP A 9 -18.09 -25.36 30.63
CA ASP A 9 -18.40 -26.65 30.02
C ASP A 9 -17.12 -27.39 29.64
N GLU A 10 -16.23 -26.74 28.88
CA GLU A 10 -14.94 -27.30 28.46
C GLU A 10 -13.90 -26.23 28.12
N GLN A 11 -12.62 -26.62 28.20
CA GLN A 11 -11.51 -25.81 27.69
C GLN A 11 -11.24 -26.18 26.23
N ILE A 12 -11.11 -25.18 25.35
CA ILE A 12 -10.80 -25.38 23.94
C ILE A 12 -9.36 -24.98 23.61
N PRO A 13 -8.75 -25.55 22.55
CA PRO A 13 -7.39 -25.20 22.15
C PRO A 13 -7.25 -23.69 21.91
N SER A 14 -6.16 -23.11 22.42
CA SER A 14 -5.93 -21.67 22.41
C SER A 14 -4.46 -21.31 22.17
N PRO A 15 -4.17 -20.07 21.75
CA PRO A 15 -2.81 -19.55 21.65
C PRO A 15 -2.09 -19.54 23.02
N GLU A 16 -0.76 -19.48 22.99
CA GLU A 16 0.05 -19.34 24.19
C GLU A 16 -0.32 -18.05 24.95
N GLY A 17 -0.39 -18.13 26.29
CA GLY A 17 -0.76 -16.99 27.15
C GLY A 17 -2.25 -16.68 27.25
N VAL A 18 -3.12 -17.33 26.46
CA VAL A 18 -4.58 -17.19 26.56
C VAL A 18 -5.22 -18.54 26.87
N GLN A 19 -6.11 -18.60 27.85
CA GLN A 19 -6.99 -19.74 28.09
C GLN A 19 -8.37 -19.45 27.51
N VAL A 20 -8.93 -20.39 26.74
CA VAL A 20 -10.25 -20.21 26.13
C VAL A 20 -11.18 -21.33 26.60
N HIS A 21 -12.36 -20.95 27.09
CA HIS A 21 -13.36 -21.86 27.62
C HIS A 21 -14.70 -21.65 26.92
N ARG A 22 -15.41 -22.75 26.62
CA ARG A 22 -16.85 -22.71 26.37
C ARG A 22 -17.59 -22.78 27.69
N ALA A 23 -18.64 -21.98 27.81
CA ALA A 23 -19.40 -21.86 29.03
C ALA A 23 -20.84 -21.43 28.71
N HIS A 24 -21.71 -21.53 29.70
CA HIS A 24 -23.05 -20.94 29.64
C HIS A 24 -23.30 -20.04 30.85
N ARG A 25 -24.01 -18.93 30.61
CA ARG A 25 -24.43 -18.00 31.66
C ARG A 25 -25.56 -18.61 32.47
N ILE A 26 -25.41 -18.65 33.79
CA ILE A 26 -26.31 -19.36 34.70
C ILE A 26 -27.71 -18.72 34.74
N THR A 27 -27.81 -17.40 34.54
CA THR A 27 -29.07 -16.65 34.69
C THR A 27 -30.08 -16.92 33.59
N ASP A 28 -29.63 -17.18 32.37
CA ASP A 28 -30.50 -17.29 31.18
C ASP A 28 -30.07 -18.38 30.19
N GLY A 29 -29.01 -19.14 30.49
CA GLY A 29 -28.52 -20.22 29.65
C GLY A 29 -27.80 -19.76 28.38
N LEU A 30 -27.41 -18.47 28.28
CA LEU A 30 -26.70 -17.95 27.11
C LEU A 30 -25.35 -18.67 26.93
N ASN A 31 -25.15 -19.31 25.78
CA ASN A 31 -23.87 -19.91 25.41
C ASN A 31 -22.84 -18.82 25.12
N VAL A 32 -21.66 -18.93 25.73
CA VAL A 32 -20.58 -17.95 25.63
C VAL A 32 -19.22 -18.62 25.46
N VAL A 33 -18.25 -17.82 25.01
CA VAL A 33 -16.83 -18.14 25.04
C VAL A 33 -16.15 -17.17 25.98
N ILE A 34 -15.27 -17.68 26.84
CA ILE A 34 -14.51 -16.89 27.81
C ILE A 34 -13.02 -17.00 27.50
N LYS A 35 -12.44 -15.89 27.04
CA LYS A 35 -10.99 -15.74 26.87
C LYS A 35 -10.39 -15.16 28.15
N THR A 36 -9.40 -15.84 28.71
CA THR A 36 -8.71 -15.41 29.92
C THR A 36 -7.23 -15.22 29.67
N ALA A 37 -6.70 -14.08 30.11
CA ALA A 37 -5.26 -13.80 30.14
C ALA A 37 -4.86 -13.25 31.51
N ARG A 38 -3.58 -13.38 31.88
CA ARG A 38 -3.06 -12.71 33.08
C ARG A 38 -2.94 -11.22 32.81
N THR A 39 -3.27 -10.39 33.80
CA THR A 39 -3.11 -8.92 33.70
C THR A 39 -1.65 -8.51 33.57
N ALA A 40 -0.72 -9.33 34.07
CA ALA A 40 0.73 -9.14 33.92
C ALA A 40 1.22 -9.30 32.48
N ASP A 41 0.50 -10.06 31.63
CA ASP A 41 0.81 -10.23 30.21
C ASP A 41 0.24 -9.02 29.43
N GLN A 42 0.88 -7.85 29.58
CA GLN A 42 0.36 -6.54 29.15
C GLN A 42 -0.14 -6.50 27.70
N GLU A 43 0.57 -7.13 26.78
CA GLU A 43 0.19 -7.16 25.36
C GLU A 43 -1.14 -7.92 25.15
N ILE A 44 -1.29 -9.09 25.78
CA ILE A 44 -2.48 -9.92 25.65
C ILE A 44 -3.66 -9.27 26.38
N ALA A 45 -3.43 -8.73 27.58
CA ALA A 45 -4.43 -8.00 28.34
C ALA A 45 -4.95 -6.77 27.57
N ALA A 46 -4.07 -6.00 26.93
CA ALA A 46 -4.43 -4.87 26.09
C ALA A 46 -5.30 -5.28 24.90
N ARG A 47 -5.02 -6.42 24.25
CA ARG A 47 -5.87 -6.96 23.17
C ARG A 47 -7.27 -7.32 23.66
N LEU A 48 -7.41 -7.93 24.84
CA LEU A 48 -8.72 -8.24 25.42
C LEU A 48 -9.49 -6.96 25.81
N GLN A 49 -8.82 -5.96 26.37
CA GLN A 49 -9.41 -4.65 26.68
C GLN A 49 -9.90 -3.96 25.42
N ARG A 50 -9.06 -3.88 24.38
CA ARG A 50 -9.42 -3.28 23.08
C ARG A 50 -10.64 -3.94 22.46
N HIS A 51 -10.72 -5.27 22.50
CA HIS A 51 -11.92 -5.98 22.04
C HIS A 51 -13.16 -5.57 22.86
N ALA A 52 -13.06 -5.53 24.18
CA ALA A 52 -14.17 -5.09 25.03
C ALA A 52 -14.61 -3.64 24.74
N GLU A 53 -13.67 -2.73 24.53
CA GLU A 53 -13.94 -1.34 24.19
C GLU A 53 -14.69 -1.21 22.87
N ILE A 54 -14.24 -1.89 21.81
CA ILE A 54 -14.93 -1.89 20.51
C ILE A 54 -16.32 -2.54 20.64
N GLY A 55 -16.41 -3.68 21.33
CA GLY A 55 -17.66 -4.42 21.50
C GLY A 55 -18.68 -3.71 22.41
N ALA A 56 -18.27 -2.79 23.27
CA ALA A 56 -19.17 -1.99 24.09
C ALA A 56 -19.84 -0.85 23.31
N LEU A 57 -19.24 -0.41 22.20
CA LEU A 57 -19.76 0.70 21.39
C LEU A 57 -20.88 0.26 20.45
N PHE A 58 -20.92 -1.01 20.08
CA PHE A 58 -21.69 -1.49 18.94
C PHE A 58 -22.30 -2.87 19.19
N HIS A 59 -23.46 -3.11 18.58
CA HIS A 59 -24.09 -4.42 18.55
C HIS A 59 -24.10 -4.94 17.12
N PHE A 60 -23.65 -6.18 16.95
CA PHE A 60 -23.38 -6.80 15.66
C PHE A 60 -24.21 -8.08 15.49
N ALA A 61 -24.65 -8.36 14.27
CA ALA A 61 -25.33 -9.63 14.00
C ALA A 61 -24.30 -10.72 13.72
N ASN A 62 -23.33 -10.43 12.85
CA ASN A 62 -22.32 -11.38 12.37
C ASN A 62 -20.93 -11.21 13.00
N VAL A 63 -20.80 -10.37 14.03
CA VAL A 63 -19.65 -10.34 14.95
C VAL A 63 -20.10 -10.84 16.31
N ALA A 64 -19.23 -11.52 17.06
CA ALA A 64 -19.54 -11.94 18.42
C ALA A 64 -19.62 -10.71 19.33
N ASN A 65 -20.81 -10.49 19.93
CA ASN A 65 -21.00 -9.39 20.86
C ASN A 65 -20.26 -9.67 22.17
N VAL A 66 -19.70 -8.62 22.75
CA VAL A 66 -19.11 -8.67 24.10
C VAL A 66 -20.25 -8.67 25.10
N VAL A 67 -20.27 -9.70 25.96
CA VAL A 67 -21.23 -9.81 27.06
C VAL A 67 -20.74 -8.99 28.24
N GLU A 68 -19.49 -9.19 28.64
CA GLU A 68 -18.83 -8.43 29.69
C GLU A 68 -17.31 -8.66 29.70
N LEU A 69 -16.60 -7.75 30.38
CA LEU A 69 -15.18 -7.89 30.71
C LEU A 69 -15.05 -7.95 32.24
N ILE A 70 -14.44 -9.01 32.76
CA ILE A 70 -14.29 -9.26 34.20
C ILE A 70 -12.81 -9.20 34.55
N ASP A 71 -12.43 -8.24 35.40
CA ASP A 71 -11.09 -8.17 36.00
C ASP A 71 -11.12 -8.81 37.39
N ARG A 72 -10.40 -9.93 37.57
CA ARG A 72 -10.39 -10.67 38.83
C ARG A 72 -9.17 -11.57 39.00
N ASN A 73 -8.64 -11.65 40.23
CA ASN A 73 -7.56 -12.57 40.62
C ASN A 73 -6.34 -12.50 39.68
N ASP A 74 -5.90 -11.28 39.32
CA ASP A 74 -4.80 -11.03 38.37
C ASP A 74 -5.04 -11.59 36.96
N HIS A 75 -6.30 -11.81 36.60
CA HIS A 75 -6.72 -12.25 35.27
C HIS A 75 -7.82 -11.35 34.74
N LEU A 76 -7.77 -11.16 33.42
CA LEU A 76 -8.82 -10.51 32.66
C LEU A 76 -9.60 -11.58 31.90
N HIS A 77 -10.93 -11.61 32.08
CA HIS A 77 -11.83 -12.54 31.41
C HIS A 77 -12.76 -11.78 30.47
N LEU A 78 -12.56 -11.94 29.17
CA LEU A 78 -13.45 -11.41 28.15
C LEU A 78 -14.52 -12.47 27.83
N VAL A 79 -15.78 -12.14 28.06
CA VAL A 79 -16.93 -13.00 27.77
C VAL A 79 -17.61 -12.51 26.49
N THR A 80 -17.75 -13.38 25.50
CA THR A 80 -18.41 -13.08 24.23
C THR A 80 -19.48 -14.10 23.90
N GLU A 81 -20.47 -13.69 23.10
CA GLU A 81 -21.38 -14.62 22.43
C GLU A 81 -20.62 -15.59 21.51
N THR A 82 -21.30 -16.67 21.09
CA THR A 82 -20.80 -17.59 20.07
C THR A 82 -21.91 -18.04 19.12
N ALA A 83 -21.59 -18.24 17.85
CA ALA A 83 -22.52 -18.81 16.87
C ALA A 83 -22.68 -20.33 17.04
N GLY A 84 -21.64 -21.01 17.55
CA GLY A 84 -21.60 -22.46 17.61
C GLY A 84 -20.30 -23.01 18.18
N PRO A 85 -20.11 -24.33 18.10
CA PRO A 85 -19.00 -25.01 18.76
C PRO A 85 -17.70 -25.06 17.94
N LEU A 86 -17.75 -24.83 16.63
CA LEU A 86 -16.63 -25.06 15.72
C LEU A 86 -16.09 -23.77 15.12
N SER A 87 -14.75 -23.65 15.10
CA SER A 87 -14.09 -22.68 14.24
C SER A 87 -14.03 -23.18 12.80
N LEU A 88 -14.00 -22.26 11.84
CA LEU A 88 -13.83 -22.61 10.42
C LEU A 88 -12.53 -23.39 10.19
N ARG A 89 -11.45 -23.05 10.90
CA ARG A 89 -10.17 -23.79 10.86
C ARG A 89 -10.35 -25.28 11.21
N ALA A 90 -11.13 -25.59 12.25
CA ALA A 90 -11.43 -26.97 12.61
C ALA A 90 -12.24 -27.67 11.50
N MET A 91 -13.24 -26.98 10.95
CA MET A 91 -14.08 -27.53 9.87
C MET A 91 -13.28 -27.83 8.59
N ILE A 92 -12.34 -26.95 8.22
CA ILE A 92 -11.43 -27.14 7.08
C ILE A 92 -10.55 -28.37 7.31
N ARG A 93 -9.91 -28.47 8.48
CA ARG A 93 -9.03 -29.60 8.83
C ARG A 93 -9.77 -30.94 8.78
N ASP A 94 -11.01 -30.95 9.24
CA ASP A 94 -11.83 -32.16 9.30
C ASP A 94 -12.50 -32.49 7.93
N GLY A 95 -12.27 -31.67 6.90
CA GLY A 95 -12.82 -31.87 5.55
C GLY A 95 -14.34 -31.72 5.45
N SER A 96 -14.95 -31.04 6.43
CA SER A 96 -16.42 -30.99 6.61
C SER A 96 -17.10 -29.85 5.85
N VAL A 97 -16.33 -28.97 5.20
CA VAL A 97 -16.86 -27.83 4.45
C VAL A 97 -17.17 -28.26 3.01
N THR A 98 -18.46 -28.35 2.69
CA THR A 98 -18.91 -28.50 1.30
C THR A 98 -18.90 -27.15 0.59
N ARG A 99 -18.90 -27.12 -0.75
CA ARG A 99 -18.97 -25.86 -1.51
C ARG A 99 -20.19 -25.01 -1.18
N ARG A 100 -21.35 -25.66 -1.00
CA ARG A 100 -22.56 -24.97 -0.57
C ARG A 100 -22.37 -24.32 0.81
N LYS A 101 -21.69 -25.00 1.74
CA LYS A 101 -21.32 -24.40 3.03
C LYS A 101 -20.31 -23.26 2.88
N ALA A 102 -19.30 -23.42 2.02
CA ALA A 102 -18.33 -22.37 1.73
C ALA A 102 -19.02 -21.07 1.25
N TRP A 103 -20.06 -21.20 0.43
CA TRP A 103 -20.90 -20.08 -0.01
C TRP A 103 -21.56 -19.34 1.15
N TYR A 104 -22.29 -20.05 2.02
CA TYR A 104 -22.95 -19.45 3.19
C TYR A 104 -21.94 -18.84 4.17
N ILE A 105 -20.83 -19.54 4.40
CA ILE A 105 -19.74 -19.06 5.25
C ILE A 105 -19.21 -17.73 4.71
N MET A 106 -18.95 -17.65 3.40
CA MET A 106 -18.44 -16.43 2.78
C MET A 106 -19.44 -15.28 2.88
N ARG A 107 -20.74 -15.52 2.65
CA ARG A 107 -21.77 -14.49 2.84
C ARG A 107 -21.79 -13.99 4.29
N GLY A 108 -21.69 -14.88 5.27
CA GLY A 108 -21.61 -14.49 6.69
C GLY A 108 -20.36 -13.66 7.03
N ILE A 109 -19.20 -14.01 6.47
CA ILE A 109 -17.96 -13.22 6.64
C ILE A 109 -18.13 -11.83 6.00
N VAL A 110 -18.61 -11.74 4.77
CA VAL A 110 -18.81 -10.46 4.07
C VAL A 110 -19.83 -9.59 4.81
N ALA A 111 -20.90 -10.16 5.34
CA ALA A 111 -21.88 -9.43 6.15
C ALA A 111 -21.24 -8.84 7.42
N ALA A 112 -20.42 -9.62 8.13
CA ALA A 112 -19.69 -9.12 9.30
C ALA A 112 -18.70 -8.00 8.94
N LEU A 113 -18.03 -8.10 7.78
CA LEU A 113 -17.16 -7.05 7.29
C LEU A 113 -17.94 -5.78 6.91
N ASP A 114 -19.12 -5.89 6.28
CA ASP A 114 -19.99 -4.73 6.00
C ASP A 114 -20.39 -4.01 7.30
N GLU A 115 -20.67 -4.75 8.38
CA GLU A 115 -20.95 -4.17 9.70
C GLU A 115 -19.72 -3.44 10.28
N LEU A 116 -18.55 -4.09 10.35
CA LEU A 116 -17.32 -3.52 10.93
C LEU A 116 -16.79 -2.34 10.13
N HIS A 117 -16.63 -2.52 8.82
CA HIS A 117 -16.19 -1.47 7.89
C HIS A 117 -17.19 -0.33 7.92
N GLY A 118 -18.45 -0.68 8.15
CA GLY A 118 -19.53 0.24 8.36
C GLY A 118 -19.27 1.24 9.49
N MET A 119 -18.62 0.78 10.55
CA MET A 119 -18.28 1.56 11.74
C MET A 119 -16.83 2.00 11.75
N ASN A 120 -16.19 1.98 10.57
CA ASN A 120 -14.81 2.39 10.36
C ASN A 120 -13.78 1.52 11.09
N ILE A 121 -14.17 0.30 11.45
CA ILE A 121 -13.32 -0.68 12.13
C ILE A 121 -12.75 -1.65 11.10
N VAL A 122 -11.43 -1.80 11.10
CA VAL A 122 -10.74 -2.89 10.37
C VAL A 122 -10.63 -4.06 11.33
N HIS A 123 -11.01 -5.27 10.90
CA HIS A 123 -10.85 -6.46 11.72
C HIS A 123 -9.37 -6.70 12.01
N GLY A 124 -8.52 -6.65 10.97
CA GLY A 124 -7.07 -6.58 11.13
C GLY A 124 -6.40 -7.93 11.38
N ASP A 125 -7.15 -8.99 11.71
CA ASP A 125 -6.63 -10.37 11.85
C ASP A 125 -7.59 -11.44 11.34
N LEU A 126 -8.12 -11.27 10.12
CA LEU A 126 -9.11 -12.20 9.56
C LEU A 126 -8.46 -13.49 9.06
N HIS A 127 -8.79 -14.62 9.69
CA HIS A 127 -8.36 -15.97 9.28
C HIS A 127 -9.36 -17.04 9.76
N PRO A 128 -9.33 -18.30 9.28
CA PRO A 128 -10.31 -19.32 9.67
C PRO A 128 -10.38 -19.66 11.16
N GLY A 129 -9.34 -19.37 11.94
CA GLY A 129 -9.36 -19.53 13.40
C GLY A 129 -10.20 -18.48 14.14
N ASN A 130 -10.50 -17.34 13.49
CA ASN A 130 -11.23 -16.19 14.04
C ASN A 130 -12.66 -16.13 13.49
N ILE A 131 -13.16 -17.28 13.00
CA ILE A 131 -14.50 -17.42 12.41
C ILE A 131 -15.15 -18.62 13.07
N ILE A 132 -16.27 -18.40 13.74
CA ILE A 132 -17.10 -19.45 14.34
C ILE A 132 -18.29 -19.71 13.43
N VAL A 133 -18.53 -20.99 13.14
CA VAL A 133 -19.61 -21.43 12.26
C VAL A 133 -20.49 -22.41 13.00
N ASN A 134 -21.80 -22.19 12.95
CA ASN A 134 -22.78 -23.17 13.35
C ASN A 134 -23.01 -24.17 12.20
N PRO A 135 -22.65 -25.45 12.33
CA PRO A 135 -22.75 -26.40 11.22
C PRO A 135 -24.20 -26.76 10.84
N GLU A 136 -25.18 -26.48 11.71
CA GLU A 136 -26.60 -26.78 11.53
C GLU A 136 -27.33 -25.58 10.90
N THR A 137 -27.14 -24.37 11.43
CA THR A 137 -27.81 -23.15 10.95
C THR A 137 -27.03 -22.42 9.85
N ASN A 138 -25.72 -22.69 9.72
CA ASN A 138 -24.76 -21.91 8.93
C ASN A 138 -24.56 -20.47 9.45
N ASP A 139 -24.96 -20.17 10.68
CA ASP A 139 -24.65 -18.87 11.30
C ASP A 139 -23.13 -18.70 11.42
N VAL A 140 -22.66 -17.53 11.02
CA VAL A 140 -21.25 -17.15 11.09
C VAL A 140 -21.10 -15.97 12.03
N LYS A 141 -20.17 -16.07 12.97
CA LYS A 141 -19.69 -14.94 13.77
C LYS A 141 -18.18 -14.79 13.63
N LEU A 142 -17.74 -13.60 13.24
CA LEU A 142 -16.35 -13.18 13.42
C LEU A 142 -16.07 -12.98 14.90
N ILE A 143 -14.87 -13.35 15.33
CA ILE A 143 -14.41 -13.20 16.70
C ILE A 143 -13.04 -12.52 16.70
N ASP A 144 -12.64 -12.03 17.88
CA ASP A 144 -11.31 -11.49 18.16
C ASP A 144 -11.01 -10.11 17.54
N LEU A 145 -11.62 -9.08 18.12
CA LEU A 145 -11.35 -7.68 17.77
C LEU A 145 -10.08 -7.11 18.46
N GLY A 146 -9.22 -7.95 19.04
CA GLY A 146 -8.06 -7.50 19.82
C GLY A 146 -6.96 -6.81 18.99
N LEU A 147 -6.93 -7.08 17.68
CA LEU A 147 -6.06 -6.40 16.71
C LEU A 147 -6.85 -5.45 15.79
N SER A 148 -8.14 -5.26 16.05
CA SER A 148 -8.96 -4.33 15.29
C SER A 148 -8.64 -2.89 15.67
N PHE A 149 -8.79 -1.99 14.70
CA PHE A 149 -8.54 -0.57 14.90
C PHE A 149 -9.54 0.28 14.13
N VAL A 150 -9.82 1.47 14.67
CA VAL A 150 -10.66 2.46 14.00
C VAL A 150 -9.78 3.30 13.07
N ILE A 151 -10.08 3.30 11.78
CA ILE A 151 -9.34 4.09 10.79
C ILE A 151 -9.42 5.58 11.15
N GLY A 152 -8.26 6.24 11.22
CA GLY A 152 -8.13 7.67 11.52
C GLY A 152 -7.74 7.97 12.97
N GLN A 153 -7.72 6.97 13.87
CA GLN A 153 -7.08 7.11 15.17
C GLN A 153 -5.61 6.67 15.10
N ALA A 154 -4.73 7.45 15.75
CA ALA A 154 -3.28 7.26 15.69
C ALA A 154 -2.85 5.98 16.44
N SER A 155 -2.78 4.87 15.73
CA SER A 155 -1.90 3.72 16.02
C SER A 155 -1.84 2.81 14.78
N GLN A 156 -1.12 3.23 13.73
CA GLN A 156 -0.87 2.38 12.55
C GLN A 156 0.43 1.56 12.66
N THR A 157 1.05 1.57 13.83
CA THR A 157 2.40 1.03 14.05
C THR A 157 2.47 0.26 15.36
N GLU A 158 1.50 -0.64 15.61
CA GLU A 158 1.78 -1.76 16.50
C GLU A 158 2.38 -2.86 15.64
N SER A 159 3.66 -3.17 15.90
CA SER A 159 4.34 -4.39 15.46
C SER A 159 3.43 -5.57 15.81
N MET A 160 2.61 -6.01 14.86
CA MET A 160 1.74 -7.16 15.08
C MET A 160 2.66 -8.35 15.29
N GLY A 161 2.64 -8.94 16.49
CA GLY A 161 3.18 -10.26 16.72
C GLY A 161 2.38 -11.25 15.87
N VAL A 162 2.81 -11.47 14.63
CA VAL A 162 2.09 -12.30 13.67
C VAL A 162 2.39 -13.77 13.99
N MET A 163 1.36 -14.54 14.30
CA MET A 163 1.48 -16.01 14.36
C MET A 163 1.64 -16.57 12.94
N GLU A 164 2.50 -17.57 12.76
CA GLU A 164 2.80 -18.18 11.43
C GLU A 164 1.53 -18.51 10.61
N GLY A 165 0.47 -19.00 11.27
CA GLY A 165 -0.79 -19.36 10.61
C GLY A 165 -1.67 -18.17 10.17
N ALA A 166 -1.42 -16.95 10.66
CA ALA A 166 -2.12 -15.74 10.24
C ALA A 166 -1.46 -15.11 8.98
N VAL A 167 -0.15 -15.33 8.80
CA VAL A 167 0.62 -14.80 7.65
C VAL A 167 0.03 -15.28 6.31
N ALA A 168 -0.46 -16.52 6.26
CA ALA A 168 -1.05 -17.12 5.05
C ALA A 168 -2.28 -16.38 4.50
N TYR A 169 -2.95 -15.57 5.33
CA TYR A 169 -4.14 -14.80 4.95
C TYR A 169 -3.84 -13.29 4.85
N MET A 170 -2.59 -12.89 5.07
CA MET A 170 -2.21 -11.49 5.22
C MET A 170 -2.23 -10.72 3.89
N ALA A 171 -2.83 -9.53 3.91
CA ALA A 171 -2.77 -8.60 2.79
C ALA A 171 -1.35 -8.03 2.58
N PRO A 172 -0.92 -7.77 1.32
CA PRO A 172 0.40 -7.24 0.99
C PRO A 172 0.81 -6.00 1.83
N GLU A 173 -0.11 -5.05 2.02
CA GLU A 173 0.11 -3.82 2.76
C GLU A 173 0.35 -4.02 4.26
N LYS A 174 -0.14 -5.12 4.84
CA LYS A 174 0.10 -5.45 6.25
C LYS A 174 1.52 -5.95 6.53
N THR A 175 2.30 -6.23 5.47
CA THR A 175 3.69 -6.67 5.61
C THR A 175 4.65 -5.53 5.97
N GLY A 176 4.18 -4.28 5.87
CA GLY A 176 5.01 -3.06 6.02
C GLY A 176 6.01 -2.84 4.88
N ARG A 177 5.93 -3.62 3.79
CA ARG A 177 6.85 -3.56 2.64
C ARG A 177 6.23 -2.92 1.40
N THR A 178 5.05 -2.33 1.52
CA THR A 178 4.41 -1.53 0.47
C THR A 178 4.20 -0.11 0.98
N SER A 179 3.98 0.82 0.05
CA SER A 179 3.62 2.21 0.38
C SER A 179 2.13 2.37 0.72
N TYR A 180 1.34 1.30 0.66
CA TYR A 180 -0.10 1.37 0.89
C TYR A 180 -0.41 1.31 2.38
N VAL A 181 -1.41 2.08 2.80
CA VAL A 181 -1.92 2.08 4.17
C VAL A 181 -2.85 0.89 4.37
N VAL A 182 -2.79 0.26 5.56
CA VAL A 182 -3.73 -0.79 5.94
C VAL A 182 -5.11 -0.17 6.21
N ASP A 183 -6.13 -0.67 5.51
CA ASP A 183 -7.52 -0.25 5.66
C ASP A 183 -8.48 -1.44 5.54
N THR A 184 -9.78 -1.17 5.37
CA THR A 184 -10.83 -2.19 5.26
C THR A 184 -10.59 -3.18 4.10
N ARG A 185 -9.88 -2.79 3.05
CA ARG A 185 -9.57 -3.63 1.88
C ARG A 185 -8.55 -4.73 2.20
N SER A 186 -7.80 -4.59 3.30
CA SER A 186 -6.94 -5.65 3.81
C SER A 186 -7.75 -6.84 4.34
N ASP A 187 -8.91 -6.59 4.96
CA ASP A 187 -9.80 -7.66 5.38
C ASP A 187 -10.44 -8.36 4.17
N LEU A 188 -10.79 -7.60 3.12
CA LEU A 188 -11.33 -8.15 1.87
C LEU A 188 -10.33 -9.09 1.18
N TYR A 189 -9.05 -8.73 1.18
CA TYR A 189 -7.99 -9.62 0.70
C TYR A 189 -7.95 -10.93 1.50
N SER A 190 -7.96 -10.81 2.83
CA SER A 190 -7.93 -11.95 3.74
C SER A 190 -9.15 -12.88 3.53
N ALA A 191 -10.33 -12.28 3.33
CA ALA A 191 -11.55 -12.98 2.95
C ALA A 191 -11.42 -13.70 1.59
N GLY A 192 -10.76 -13.09 0.60
CA GLY A 192 -10.44 -13.73 -0.67
C GLY A 192 -9.57 -14.97 -0.52
N VAL A 193 -8.56 -14.93 0.36
CA VAL A 193 -7.70 -16.09 0.64
C VAL A 193 -8.50 -17.22 1.29
N ILE A 194 -9.35 -16.89 2.25
CA ILE A 194 -10.25 -17.85 2.89
C ILE A 194 -11.17 -18.49 1.84
N PHE A 195 -11.78 -17.68 0.97
CA PHE A 195 -12.71 -18.21 -0.03
C PHE A 195 -12.00 -19.14 -1.03
N TYR A 196 -10.80 -18.75 -1.45
CA TYR A 196 -9.94 -19.58 -2.27
C TYR A 196 -9.69 -20.94 -1.61
N GLU A 197 -9.27 -20.95 -0.34
CA GLU A 197 -9.00 -22.18 0.41
C GLU A 197 -10.24 -23.07 0.53
N LEU A 198 -11.41 -22.48 0.82
CA LEU A 198 -12.66 -23.24 0.97
C LEU A 198 -13.11 -23.93 -0.33
N LEU A 199 -12.84 -23.32 -1.49
CA LEU A 199 -13.24 -23.88 -2.79
C LEU A 199 -12.17 -24.77 -3.42
N ALA A 200 -10.90 -24.37 -3.35
CA ALA A 200 -9.77 -25.10 -3.91
C ALA A 200 -9.22 -26.21 -2.99
N GLY A 201 -9.60 -26.20 -1.71
CA GLY A 201 -9.14 -27.15 -0.69
C GLY A 201 -7.72 -26.90 -0.18
N GLN A 202 -7.05 -25.86 -0.64
CA GLN A 202 -5.70 -25.47 -0.25
C GLN A 202 -5.47 -23.97 -0.44
N LEU A 203 -4.48 -23.41 0.24
CA LEU A 203 -4.11 -22.00 0.12
C LEU A 203 -3.63 -21.62 -1.30
N PRO A 204 -3.78 -20.34 -1.71
CA PRO A 204 -3.25 -19.84 -2.97
C PRO A 204 -1.72 -19.85 -2.99
N PHE A 205 -1.09 -19.60 -1.84
CA PHE A 205 0.36 -19.67 -1.63
C PHE A 205 0.66 -20.66 -0.51
N ALA A 206 1.52 -21.63 -0.76
CA ALA A 206 1.88 -22.68 0.18
C ALA A 206 3.41 -22.72 0.34
N HIS A 207 3.93 -21.83 1.17
CA HIS A 207 5.35 -21.78 1.53
C HIS A 207 5.52 -22.14 3.01
N LYS A 208 6.58 -22.89 3.33
CA LYS A 208 6.93 -23.21 4.72
C LYS A 208 7.69 -22.08 5.40
N ASP A 209 8.45 -21.32 4.62
CA ASP A 209 9.19 -20.17 5.11
C ASP A 209 8.32 -18.91 5.11
N MET A 210 8.36 -18.17 6.21
CA MET A 210 7.55 -16.97 6.41
C MET A 210 7.93 -15.85 5.43
N LEU A 211 9.21 -15.67 5.13
CA LEU A 211 9.68 -14.63 4.21
C LEU A 211 9.28 -14.97 2.77
N GLU A 212 9.37 -16.24 2.37
CA GLU A 212 8.85 -16.70 1.08
C GLU A 212 7.34 -16.47 0.95
N LEU A 213 6.58 -16.73 2.02
CA LEU A 213 5.13 -16.50 2.02
C LEU A 213 4.80 -15.01 1.90
N ILE A 214 5.51 -14.14 2.64
CA ILE A 214 5.41 -12.68 2.50
C ILE A 214 5.76 -12.25 1.08
N HIS A 215 6.84 -12.79 0.50
CA HIS A 215 7.23 -12.49 -0.88
C HIS A 215 6.14 -12.90 -1.88
N ALA A 216 5.54 -14.08 -1.71
CA ALA A 216 4.43 -14.53 -2.55
C ALA A 216 3.20 -13.61 -2.44
N HIS A 217 2.87 -13.15 -1.23
CA HIS A 217 1.82 -12.15 -1.05
C HIS A 217 2.16 -10.82 -1.73
N LEU A 218 3.43 -10.40 -1.78
CA LEU A 218 3.84 -9.16 -2.43
C LEU A 218 3.89 -9.24 -3.97
N ALA A 219 4.40 -10.34 -4.52
CA ALA A 219 4.82 -10.39 -5.93
C ALA A 219 4.14 -11.46 -6.78
N HIS A 220 3.71 -12.59 -6.20
CA HIS A 220 3.17 -13.70 -6.99
C HIS A 220 1.70 -13.50 -7.34
N VAL A 221 1.35 -13.74 -8.60
CA VAL A 221 -0.05 -13.80 -9.04
C VAL A 221 -0.68 -15.09 -8.48
N PRO A 222 -1.81 -15.01 -7.74
CA PRO A 222 -2.48 -16.21 -7.23
C PRO A 222 -3.04 -17.04 -8.40
N PRO A 223 -2.95 -18.38 -8.35
CA PRO A 223 -3.64 -19.23 -9.33
C PRO A 223 -5.15 -18.99 -9.31
N LEU A 224 -5.86 -19.25 -10.41
CA LEU A 224 -7.32 -19.14 -10.39
C LEU A 224 -7.93 -20.35 -9.67
N VAL A 225 -9.07 -20.15 -9.01
CA VAL A 225 -9.77 -21.25 -8.30
C VAL A 225 -10.20 -22.32 -9.30
N ARG A 226 -10.71 -21.92 -10.48
CA ARG A 226 -11.14 -22.82 -11.55
C ARG A 226 -10.04 -23.71 -12.12
N ASP A 227 -8.76 -23.36 -11.93
CA ASP A 227 -7.64 -24.19 -12.38
C ASP A 227 -7.50 -25.45 -11.50
N ARG A 228 -8.03 -25.40 -10.27
CA ARG A 228 -8.00 -26.48 -9.29
C ARG A 228 -9.37 -27.11 -9.04
N ALA A 229 -10.44 -26.33 -9.21
CA ALA A 229 -11.82 -26.72 -8.99
C ALA A 229 -12.66 -26.37 -10.24
N HIS A 230 -12.62 -27.23 -11.25
CA HIS A 230 -13.17 -26.95 -12.60
C HIS A 230 -14.70 -26.72 -12.66
N ASP A 231 -15.43 -27.16 -11.66
CA ASP A 231 -16.87 -26.96 -11.46
C ASP A 231 -17.20 -25.64 -10.72
N VAL A 232 -16.19 -24.81 -10.39
CA VAL A 232 -16.42 -23.42 -9.98
C VAL A 232 -16.71 -22.57 -11.22
N SER A 233 -17.77 -21.76 -11.16
CA SER A 233 -18.14 -20.86 -12.26
C SER A 233 -17.04 -19.83 -12.52
N ARG A 234 -16.96 -19.35 -13.77
CA ARG A 234 -15.99 -18.32 -14.16
C ARG A 234 -16.15 -17.06 -13.31
N SER A 235 -17.38 -16.56 -13.19
CA SER A 235 -17.70 -15.34 -12.44
C SER A 235 -17.26 -15.43 -10.97
N LEU A 236 -17.40 -16.60 -10.33
CA LEU A 236 -16.94 -16.79 -8.95
C LEU A 236 -15.42 -16.83 -8.84
N SER A 237 -14.75 -17.48 -9.80
CA SER A 237 -13.30 -17.48 -9.86
C SER A 237 -12.73 -16.08 -10.10
N ASP A 238 -13.37 -15.29 -10.95
CA ASP A 238 -12.97 -13.92 -11.29
C ASP A 238 -13.19 -12.97 -10.08
N LEU A 239 -14.28 -13.14 -9.32
CA LEU A 239 -14.53 -12.43 -8.06
C LEU A 239 -13.41 -12.69 -7.04
N ILE A 240 -13.00 -13.95 -6.86
CA ILE A 240 -11.91 -14.31 -5.94
C ILE A 240 -10.57 -13.74 -6.43
N ALA A 241 -10.31 -13.76 -7.74
CA ALA A 241 -9.12 -13.15 -8.31
C ALA A 241 -9.07 -11.63 -8.03
N LEU A 242 -10.21 -10.93 -8.15
CA LEU A 242 -10.33 -9.51 -7.82
C LEU A 242 -10.06 -9.21 -6.34
N LEU A 243 -10.54 -10.04 -5.41
CA LEU A 243 -10.22 -9.91 -3.98
C LEU A 243 -8.71 -10.05 -3.70
N LEU A 244 -8.01 -10.85 -4.49
CA LEU A 244 -6.58 -11.18 -4.32
C LEU A 244 -5.62 -10.31 -5.14
N VAL A 245 -6.11 -9.27 -5.82
CA VAL A 245 -5.26 -8.28 -6.51
C VAL A 245 -4.30 -7.65 -5.49
N LYS A 246 -3.04 -7.40 -5.87
CA LYS A 246 -2.03 -6.91 -4.90
C LYS A 246 -2.21 -5.45 -4.54
N ASP A 247 -2.58 -4.63 -5.52
CA ASP A 247 -2.94 -3.23 -5.31
C ASP A 247 -4.34 -3.14 -4.66
N PRO A 248 -4.49 -2.56 -3.45
CA PRO A 248 -5.80 -2.38 -2.82
C PRO A 248 -6.83 -1.65 -3.69
N GLU A 249 -6.42 -0.76 -4.60
CA GLU A 249 -7.33 -0.02 -5.48
C GLU A 249 -7.87 -0.87 -6.64
N GLY A 250 -7.12 -1.90 -7.03
CA GLY A 250 -7.57 -2.89 -8.00
C GLY A 250 -8.55 -3.91 -7.42
N ARG A 251 -8.70 -3.98 -6.09
CA ARG A 251 -9.61 -4.90 -5.39
C ARG A 251 -11.05 -4.37 -5.33
N TYR A 252 -11.92 -5.14 -4.71
CA TYR A 252 -13.18 -4.62 -4.19
C TYR A 252 -12.95 -3.50 -3.18
N GLN A 253 -13.73 -2.42 -3.27
CA GLN A 253 -13.61 -1.26 -2.40
C GLN A 253 -14.56 -1.34 -1.18
N SER A 254 -15.57 -2.22 -1.22
CA SER A 254 -16.48 -2.45 -0.10
C SER A 254 -16.91 -3.91 0.03
N ALA A 255 -17.23 -4.32 1.26
CA ALA A 255 -17.89 -5.60 1.52
C ALA A 255 -19.27 -5.68 0.85
N TYR A 256 -20.00 -4.56 0.75
CA TYR A 256 -21.23 -4.45 -0.02
C TYR A 256 -21.04 -4.84 -1.50
N GLY A 257 -19.99 -4.35 -2.15
CA GLY A 257 -19.67 -4.70 -3.54
C GLY A 257 -19.49 -6.21 -3.72
N VAL A 258 -18.78 -6.84 -2.79
CA VAL A 258 -18.60 -8.31 -2.77
C VAL A 258 -19.94 -9.03 -2.58
N MET A 259 -20.75 -8.61 -1.60
CA MET A 259 -22.05 -9.23 -1.32
C MET A 259 -23.02 -9.11 -2.51
N SER A 260 -23.02 -7.96 -3.18
CA SER A 260 -23.84 -7.73 -4.38
C SER A 260 -23.46 -8.71 -5.49
N ASP A 261 -22.17 -8.84 -5.78
CA ASP A 261 -21.71 -9.75 -6.84
C ASP A 261 -21.93 -11.22 -6.47
N LEU A 262 -21.74 -11.61 -5.19
CA LEU A 262 -22.12 -12.95 -4.72
C LEU A 262 -23.59 -13.22 -4.99
N THR A 263 -24.48 -12.30 -4.61
CA THR A 263 -25.93 -12.46 -4.83
C THR A 263 -26.26 -12.58 -6.31
N LEU A 264 -25.67 -11.74 -7.16
CA LEU A 264 -25.85 -11.81 -8.62
C LEU A 264 -25.38 -13.16 -9.18
N ILE A 265 -24.25 -13.69 -8.72
CA ILE A 265 -23.74 -14.99 -9.15
C ILE A 265 -24.65 -16.15 -8.69
N GLU A 266 -25.27 -16.05 -7.52
CA GLU A 266 -26.21 -17.06 -7.02
C GLU A 266 -27.52 -17.08 -7.80
N GLU A 267 -28.01 -15.91 -8.21
CA GLU A 267 -29.27 -15.74 -8.94
C GLU A 267 -29.12 -15.93 -10.46
N ALA A 268 -27.89 -15.85 -10.98
CA ALA A 268 -27.61 -15.95 -12.40
C ALA A 268 -27.75 -17.38 -12.95
N ASP A 269 -28.29 -17.47 -14.17
CA ASP A 269 -28.20 -18.69 -14.97
C ASP A 269 -26.74 -19.01 -15.33
N ALA A 270 -26.44 -20.28 -15.55
CA ALA A 270 -25.07 -20.77 -15.77
C ALA A 270 -24.31 -20.08 -16.94
N ASP A 271 -25.05 -19.55 -17.93
CA ASP A 271 -24.51 -18.89 -19.12
C ASP A 271 -24.58 -17.35 -19.08
N ALA A 272 -25.05 -16.76 -17.99
CA ALA A 272 -25.19 -15.30 -17.89
C ALA A 272 -23.81 -14.63 -17.76
N GLU A 273 -23.57 -13.61 -18.59
CA GLU A 273 -22.38 -12.77 -18.48
C GLU A 273 -22.58 -11.74 -17.36
N ILE A 274 -21.79 -11.88 -16.29
CA ILE A 274 -21.89 -11.03 -15.09
C ILE A 274 -20.76 -10.00 -15.12
N THR A 275 -21.13 -8.72 -15.15
CA THR A 275 -20.19 -7.62 -14.93
C THR A 275 -19.97 -7.42 -13.43
N LEU A 276 -18.84 -7.89 -12.93
CA LEU A 276 -18.42 -7.72 -11.54
C LEU A 276 -18.15 -6.24 -11.20
N ARG A 277 -18.25 -5.92 -9.91
CA ARG A 277 -17.99 -4.59 -9.31
C ARG A 277 -18.92 -3.48 -9.79
N SER A 278 -20.01 -3.81 -10.47
CA SER A 278 -20.99 -2.82 -10.96
C SER A 278 -21.66 -2.00 -9.84
N ARG A 279 -21.70 -2.53 -8.61
CA ARG A 279 -22.21 -1.85 -7.40
C ARG A 279 -21.16 -1.69 -6.31
N ASP A 280 -19.89 -1.89 -6.64
CA ASP A 280 -18.79 -1.74 -5.69
C ASP A 280 -18.44 -0.26 -5.54
N VAL A 281 -18.89 0.35 -4.45
CA VAL A 281 -18.68 1.77 -4.15
C VAL A 281 -17.87 1.88 -2.88
N ASN A 282 -16.89 2.79 -2.85
CA ASN A 282 -16.18 3.08 -1.61
C ASN A 282 -17.09 3.91 -0.70
N GLU A 283 -17.41 3.40 0.49
CA GLU A 283 -18.23 4.12 1.48
C GLU A 283 -17.49 5.28 2.12
N ARG A 284 -16.16 5.33 1.94
CA ARG A 284 -15.28 6.33 2.54
C ARG A 284 -14.43 6.96 1.45
N TYR A 285 -14.24 8.26 1.55
CA TYR A 285 -13.23 8.89 0.72
C TYR A 285 -11.86 8.47 1.23
N THR A 286 -11.21 7.57 0.50
CA THR A 286 -9.79 7.26 0.67
C THR A 286 -9.04 8.04 -0.40
N ARG A 287 -7.87 8.60 -0.05
CA ARG A 287 -7.03 9.26 -1.05
C ARG A 287 -6.64 8.21 -2.09
N SER A 288 -6.98 8.49 -3.33
CA SER A 288 -6.63 7.62 -4.44
C SER A 288 -5.12 7.67 -4.68
N SER A 289 -4.48 6.51 -4.77
CA SER A 289 -3.12 6.34 -5.30
C SER A 289 -3.10 6.07 -6.80
N THR A 290 -4.27 5.94 -7.45
CA THR A 290 -4.34 5.77 -8.90
C THR A 290 -4.03 7.10 -9.58
N LEU A 291 -3.17 7.01 -10.59
CA LEU A 291 -2.84 8.15 -11.41
C LEU A 291 -4.06 8.51 -12.26
N VAL A 292 -4.76 9.60 -11.89
CA VAL A 292 -5.88 10.12 -12.68
C VAL A 292 -5.38 11.15 -13.68
N GLY A 293 -5.93 11.09 -14.90
CA GLY A 293 -5.43 11.87 -16.03
C GLY A 293 -4.03 11.42 -16.45
N ARG A 294 -3.24 12.36 -16.98
CA ARG A 294 -1.85 12.13 -17.39
C ARG A 294 -1.65 11.12 -18.52
N THR A 295 -2.68 10.87 -19.31
CA THR A 295 -2.63 9.89 -20.41
C THR A 295 -1.55 10.24 -21.42
N ALA A 296 -1.37 11.54 -21.72
CA ALA A 296 -0.35 12.01 -22.65
C ALA A 296 1.06 11.83 -22.08
N GLU A 297 1.28 12.22 -20.82
CA GLU A 297 2.57 12.09 -20.14
C GLU A 297 2.96 10.61 -19.96
N MET A 298 2.03 9.75 -19.57
CA MET A 298 2.26 8.31 -19.49
C MET A 298 2.52 7.68 -20.86
N ALA A 299 1.86 8.14 -21.93
CA ALA A 299 2.15 7.68 -23.29
C ALA A 299 3.56 8.09 -23.73
N SER A 300 3.99 9.31 -23.41
CA SER A 300 5.37 9.77 -23.67
C SER A 300 6.39 8.96 -22.89
N LEU A 301 6.14 8.68 -21.61
CA LEU A 301 7.00 7.82 -20.79
C LEU A 301 7.01 6.36 -21.27
N ARG A 302 5.93 5.88 -21.88
CA ARG A 302 5.92 4.55 -22.51
C ARG A 302 6.79 4.53 -23.76
N ALA A 303 6.63 5.52 -24.63
CA ALA A 303 7.48 5.66 -25.82
C ALA A 303 8.96 5.75 -25.43
N PHE A 304 9.27 6.44 -24.32
CA PHE A 304 10.62 6.50 -23.75
C PHE A 304 11.18 5.12 -23.38
N LEU A 305 10.35 4.18 -22.89
CA LEU A 305 10.79 2.80 -22.62
C LEU A 305 11.05 1.99 -23.90
N GLU A 306 10.46 2.39 -25.02
CA GLU A 306 10.54 1.69 -26.31
C GLU A 306 11.64 2.26 -27.22
N GLU A 307 12.28 3.37 -26.84
CA GLU A 307 13.42 3.97 -27.55
C GLU A 307 14.60 2.99 -27.68
N ASP A 308 15.48 3.18 -28.67
CA ASP A 308 16.61 2.28 -28.92
C ASP A 308 17.64 2.31 -27.76
N ASP A 309 18.24 1.15 -27.46
CA ASP A 309 19.20 0.95 -26.37
C ASP A 309 20.65 1.27 -26.77
N GLN A 310 20.89 1.89 -27.94
CA GLN A 310 22.25 2.16 -28.42
C GLN A 310 22.94 3.30 -27.67
N ASP A 311 22.18 4.32 -27.24
CA ASP A 311 22.67 5.50 -26.54
C ASP A 311 21.82 5.78 -25.30
N THR A 312 22.35 6.59 -24.37
CA THR A 312 21.55 7.04 -23.23
C THR A 312 20.53 8.06 -23.69
N THR A 313 19.25 7.77 -23.47
CA THR A 313 18.18 8.73 -23.69
C THR A 313 17.74 9.34 -22.37
N THR A 314 17.47 10.65 -22.38
CA THR A 314 17.13 11.41 -21.18
C THR A 314 15.75 12.03 -21.32
N ARG A 315 14.96 11.96 -20.25
CA ARG A 315 13.70 12.70 -20.09
C ARG A 315 13.75 13.47 -18.79
N ILE A 316 13.22 14.69 -18.82
CA ILE A 316 13.16 15.56 -17.66
C ILE A 316 11.70 15.78 -17.29
N LEU A 317 11.38 15.57 -16.02
CA LEU A 317 10.05 15.77 -15.44
C LEU A 317 10.10 16.91 -14.42
N SER A 318 9.46 18.02 -14.75
CA SER A 318 9.38 19.19 -13.87
C SER A 318 7.94 19.50 -13.49
N ALA A 319 7.73 19.85 -12.23
CA ALA A 319 6.42 20.25 -11.75
C ALA A 319 6.52 21.16 -10.51
N PRO A 320 5.58 22.10 -10.32
CA PRO A 320 5.35 22.72 -9.03
C PRO A 320 5.02 21.68 -7.94
N ALA A 321 5.15 22.06 -6.66
CA ALA A 321 4.74 21.19 -5.55
C ALA A 321 3.27 20.78 -5.64
N GLY A 322 2.99 19.50 -5.37
CA GLY A 322 1.62 18.97 -5.30
C GLY A 322 0.96 18.69 -6.66
N MET A 323 1.69 18.80 -7.77
CA MET A 323 1.17 18.51 -9.11
C MET A 323 1.11 17.02 -9.49
N GLY A 324 1.50 16.11 -8.58
CA GLY A 324 1.44 14.66 -8.80
C GLY A 324 2.69 14.05 -9.43
N LYS A 325 3.85 14.72 -9.36
CA LYS A 325 5.14 14.23 -9.88
C LYS A 325 5.49 12.82 -9.37
N SER A 326 5.47 12.62 -8.05
CA SER A 326 5.80 11.32 -7.44
C SER A 326 4.79 10.23 -7.79
N ALA A 327 3.51 10.57 -7.98
CA ALA A 327 2.49 9.62 -8.44
C ALA A 327 2.76 9.15 -9.87
N LEU A 328 3.12 10.08 -10.77
CA LEU A 328 3.49 9.77 -12.15
C LEU A 328 4.76 8.91 -12.21
N VAL A 329 5.80 9.25 -11.45
CA VAL A 329 7.05 8.47 -11.36
C VAL A 329 6.77 7.07 -10.84
N SER A 330 5.93 6.92 -9.81
CA SER A 330 5.56 5.62 -9.27
C SER A 330 4.80 4.76 -10.28
N ALA A 331 3.87 5.36 -11.04
CA ALA A 331 3.17 4.67 -12.13
C ALA A 331 4.13 4.25 -13.25
N PHE A 332 5.09 5.10 -13.59
CA PHE A 332 6.14 4.81 -14.56
C PHE A 332 7.05 3.65 -14.11
N ILE A 333 7.49 3.62 -12.85
CA ILE A 333 8.30 2.52 -12.31
C ILE A 333 7.56 1.19 -12.45
N ARG A 334 6.27 1.13 -12.11
CA ARG A 334 5.47 -0.09 -12.26
C ARG A 334 5.37 -0.53 -13.72
N MET A 335 5.24 0.42 -14.65
CA MET A 335 5.24 0.14 -16.09
C MET A 335 6.60 -0.38 -16.56
N ALA A 336 7.71 0.25 -16.16
CA ALA A 336 9.05 -0.15 -16.54
C ALA A 336 9.43 -1.55 -16.01
N GLN A 337 8.95 -1.92 -14.83
CA GLN A 337 9.17 -3.26 -14.27
C GLN A 337 8.51 -4.38 -15.09
N GLN A 338 7.56 -4.06 -15.98
CA GLN A 338 6.89 -5.04 -16.86
C GLN A 338 7.63 -5.27 -18.18
N THR A 339 8.62 -4.43 -18.54
CA THR A 339 9.32 -4.52 -19.82
C THR A 339 10.60 -5.37 -19.78
N GLY A 340 10.95 -5.93 -18.61
CA GLY A 340 12.20 -6.68 -18.39
C GLY A 340 13.43 -5.79 -18.15
N LEU A 341 13.29 -4.46 -18.22
CA LEU A 341 14.36 -3.52 -17.91
C LEU A 341 14.67 -3.49 -16.40
N THR A 342 15.94 -3.29 -16.06
CA THR A 342 16.33 -3.10 -14.66
C THR A 342 16.02 -1.68 -14.23
N VAL A 343 15.24 -1.50 -13.15
CA VAL A 343 14.87 -0.16 -12.65
C VAL A 343 15.65 0.18 -11.39
N ALA A 344 16.30 1.34 -11.38
CA ALA A 344 16.99 1.90 -10.21
C ALA A 344 16.56 3.34 -9.97
N ARG A 345 16.45 3.73 -8.69
CA ARG A 345 16.02 5.06 -8.27
C ARG A 345 17.06 5.66 -7.33
N GLY A 346 17.41 6.92 -7.52
CA GLY A 346 18.17 7.73 -6.58
C GLY A 346 17.35 8.98 -6.21
N GLU A 347 17.59 9.50 -5.02
CA GLU A 347 16.89 10.68 -4.52
C GLU A 347 17.91 11.63 -3.90
N CYS A 348 17.92 12.87 -4.38
CA CYS A 348 18.74 13.92 -3.81
C CYS A 348 18.07 14.46 -2.54
N ASP A 349 18.84 14.62 -1.48
CA ASP A 349 18.40 15.12 -0.18
C ASP A 349 19.23 16.37 0.18
N ARG A 350 18.53 17.44 0.57
CA ARG A 350 19.13 18.70 1.01
C ARG A 350 20.01 18.53 2.26
N SER A 351 19.69 17.56 3.12
CA SER A 351 20.38 17.31 4.39
C SER A 351 21.62 16.43 4.24
N ALA A 352 21.89 15.90 3.05
CA ALA A 352 23.02 15.01 2.82
C ALA A 352 24.36 15.72 3.04
N GLU A 353 25.13 15.24 4.03
CA GLU A 353 26.47 15.75 4.33
C GLU A 353 27.54 15.21 3.35
N VAL A 354 27.21 14.16 2.59
CA VAL A 354 28.13 13.48 1.68
C VAL A 354 27.81 13.84 0.23
N PRO A 355 28.79 14.29 -0.58
CA PRO A 355 28.59 14.55 -2.00
C PRO A 355 28.10 13.32 -2.76
N LEU A 356 27.38 13.52 -3.86
CA LEU A 356 26.88 12.46 -4.74
C LEU A 356 25.92 11.49 -4.03
N SER A 357 25.23 11.92 -2.98
CA SER A 357 24.32 11.07 -2.19
C SER A 357 23.22 10.45 -3.04
N GLY A 358 22.55 11.25 -3.88
CA GLY A 358 21.50 10.78 -4.79
C GLY A 358 22.01 9.76 -5.82
N ILE A 359 23.22 9.96 -6.34
CA ILE A 359 23.86 9.04 -7.29
C ILE A 359 24.35 7.75 -6.61
N SER A 360 24.84 7.86 -5.37
CA SER A 360 25.27 6.71 -4.57
C SER A 360 24.07 5.82 -4.22
N SER A 361 22.94 6.42 -3.85
CA SER A 361 21.65 5.74 -3.66
C SER A 361 21.16 5.06 -4.93
N LEU A 362 21.24 5.75 -6.08
CA LEU A 362 20.93 5.16 -7.40
C LEU A 362 21.78 3.91 -7.68
N ALA A 363 23.09 3.99 -7.42
CA ALA A 363 24.02 2.88 -7.64
C ALA A 363 23.70 1.69 -6.71
N ASP A 364 23.41 1.93 -5.42
CA ASP A 364 23.03 0.88 -4.47
C ASP A 364 21.75 0.14 -4.92
N HIS A 365 20.72 0.89 -5.35
CA HIS A 365 19.49 0.30 -5.90
C HIS A 365 19.72 -0.48 -7.18
N LEU A 366 20.62 -0.03 -8.06
CA LEU A 366 20.97 -0.76 -9.27
C LEU A 366 21.64 -2.11 -8.96
N VAL A 367 22.61 -2.13 -8.03
CA VAL A 367 23.24 -3.38 -7.60
C VAL A 367 22.21 -4.34 -7.00
N ARG A 368 21.31 -3.86 -6.14
CA ARG A 368 20.21 -4.69 -5.60
C ARG A 368 19.30 -5.26 -6.66
N ALA A 369 19.02 -4.50 -7.71
CA ALA A 369 18.18 -4.97 -8.81
C ALA A 369 18.89 -6.07 -9.61
N ILE A 370 20.19 -5.92 -9.87
CA ILE A 370 21.02 -6.92 -10.55
C ILE A 370 21.08 -8.23 -9.77
N LEU A 371 21.35 -8.17 -8.47
CA LEU A 371 21.46 -9.37 -7.62
C LEU A 371 20.14 -10.15 -7.49
N ARG A 372 19.00 -9.50 -7.73
CA ARG A 372 17.68 -10.15 -7.73
C ARG A 372 17.30 -10.75 -9.08
N SER A 373 18.01 -10.41 -10.15
CA SER A 373 17.72 -10.91 -11.48
C SER A 373 18.28 -12.31 -11.68
N SER A 374 17.44 -13.23 -12.16
CA SER A 374 17.86 -14.56 -12.59
C SER A 374 18.49 -14.57 -13.98
N GLU A 375 18.33 -13.48 -14.76
CA GLU A 375 18.79 -13.39 -16.14
C GLU A 375 20.22 -12.86 -16.26
N ILE A 376 20.72 -12.18 -15.22
CA ILE A 376 22.04 -11.54 -15.24
C ILE A 376 23.09 -12.47 -14.65
N ASN A 377 24.17 -12.70 -15.41
CA ASN A 377 25.34 -13.41 -14.89
C ASN A 377 26.15 -12.48 -13.95
N VAL A 378 25.84 -12.57 -12.67
CA VAL A 378 26.43 -11.74 -11.60
C VAL A 378 27.96 -11.89 -11.54
N GLU A 379 28.49 -13.11 -11.69
CA GLU A 379 29.95 -13.33 -11.64
C GLU A 379 30.67 -12.63 -12.79
N GLN A 380 30.11 -12.68 -14.00
CA GLN A 380 30.69 -12.00 -15.14
C GLN A 380 30.61 -10.48 -14.95
N TRP A 381 29.47 -9.96 -14.50
CA TRP A 381 29.31 -8.52 -14.22
C TRP A 381 30.34 -8.02 -13.18
N ILE A 382 30.56 -8.76 -12.09
CA ILE A 382 31.58 -8.40 -11.08
C ILE A 382 32.98 -8.37 -11.71
N ARG A 383 33.32 -9.33 -12.57
CA ARG A 383 34.63 -9.35 -13.26
C ARG A 383 34.83 -8.11 -14.14
N ASP A 384 33.84 -7.76 -14.95
CA ASP A 384 33.93 -6.59 -15.83
C ASP A 384 34.01 -5.29 -15.01
N LEU A 385 33.20 -5.19 -13.97
CA LEU A 385 33.19 -4.03 -13.07
C LEU A 385 34.55 -3.85 -12.37
N THR A 386 35.11 -4.92 -11.82
CA THR A 386 36.40 -4.89 -11.14
C THR A 386 37.52 -4.50 -12.10
N SER A 387 37.49 -5.01 -13.34
CA SER A 387 38.50 -4.72 -14.36
C SER A 387 38.48 -3.27 -14.84
N GLU A 388 37.30 -2.64 -14.88
CA GLU A 388 37.13 -1.28 -15.42
C GLU A 388 37.27 -0.21 -14.34
N LEU A 389 36.81 -0.47 -13.12
CA LEU A 389 36.96 0.49 -12.02
C LEU A 389 38.40 0.51 -11.50
N ASP A 390 39.10 -0.63 -11.48
CA ASP A 390 40.49 -0.78 -11.05
C ASP A 390 40.81 0.08 -9.81
N SER A 391 41.60 1.15 -9.97
CA SER A 391 41.99 2.07 -8.89
C SER A 391 40.83 2.83 -8.22
N THR A 392 39.65 2.92 -8.83
CA THR A 392 38.47 3.63 -8.28
C THR A 392 37.50 2.71 -7.53
N LEU A 393 37.70 1.39 -7.58
CA LEU A 393 36.77 0.40 -7.06
C LEU A 393 36.51 0.56 -5.56
N ALA A 394 37.56 0.74 -4.75
CA ALA A 394 37.43 0.95 -3.30
C ALA A 394 36.67 2.24 -2.97
N THR A 395 36.84 3.29 -3.77
CA THR A 395 36.15 4.58 -3.59
C THR A 395 34.66 4.44 -3.89
N VAL A 396 34.29 3.75 -4.97
CA VAL A 396 32.88 3.47 -5.27
C VAL A 396 32.26 2.56 -4.20
N ALA A 397 32.97 1.52 -3.77
CA ALA A 397 32.51 0.62 -2.72
C ALA A 397 32.27 1.33 -1.37
N SER A 398 32.98 2.42 -1.08
CA SER A 398 32.77 3.19 0.16
C SER A 398 31.43 3.93 0.22
N VAL A 399 30.83 4.26 -0.93
CA VAL A 399 29.53 4.94 -1.00
C VAL A 399 28.39 4.03 -1.48
N VAL A 400 28.72 2.81 -1.94
CA VAL A 400 27.77 1.78 -2.34
C VAL A 400 27.96 0.54 -1.46
N PRO A 401 27.37 0.48 -0.24
CA PRO A 401 27.68 -0.55 0.75
C PRO A 401 27.39 -1.98 0.29
N ILE A 402 26.35 -2.17 -0.52
CA ILE A 402 26.03 -3.49 -1.06
C ILE A 402 27.13 -4.00 -2.01
N LEU A 403 27.77 -3.09 -2.76
CA LEU A 403 28.85 -3.44 -3.66
C LEU A 403 30.09 -3.92 -2.90
N ALA A 404 30.43 -3.25 -1.78
CA ALA A 404 31.52 -3.67 -0.89
C ALA A 404 31.30 -5.11 -0.38
N THR A 405 30.05 -5.46 -0.09
CA THR A 405 29.67 -6.81 0.38
C THR A 405 29.82 -7.86 -0.72
N VAL A 406 29.42 -7.53 -1.95
CA VAL A 406 29.44 -8.45 -3.09
C VAL A 406 30.86 -8.74 -3.57
N ILE A 407 31.74 -7.74 -3.53
CA ILE A 407 33.12 -7.84 -4.03
C ILE A 407 34.13 -8.18 -2.91
N ASP A 408 33.67 -8.27 -1.66
CA ASP A 408 34.50 -8.51 -0.47
C ASP A 408 35.66 -7.52 -0.31
N ILE A 409 35.35 -6.22 -0.48
CA ILE A 409 36.32 -5.12 -0.34
C ILE A 409 36.07 -4.40 0.98
N ARG A 410 37.13 -4.14 1.75
CA ARG A 410 37.03 -3.39 3.00
C ARG A 410 37.20 -1.90 2.71
N PRO A 411 36.35 -1.01 3.28
CA PRO A 411 36.48 0.44 3.09
C PRO A 411 37.84 1.03 3.52
N GLN A 412 38.62 0.27 4.30
CA GLN A 412 39.93 0.66 4.82
C GLN A 412 41.05 0.58 3.77
N ASP A 413 40.78 0.00 2.59
CA ASP A 413 41.73 -0.13 1.49
C ASP A 413 41.83 1.14 0.62
N ALA A 414 41.08 2.20 0.97
CA ALA A 414 41.16 3.49 0.29
C ALA A 414 42.39 4.29 0.75
N ASP A 415 43.25 4.69 -0.21
CA ASP A 415 44.45 5.48 0.06
C ASP A 415 44.14 6.78 0.84
N THR A 416 45.12 7.26 1.61
CA THR A 416 45.05 8.55 2.32
C THR A 416 45.20 9.71 1.32
N ILE A 417 44.08 10.20 0.78
CA ILE A 417 44.06 11.21 -0.30
C ILE A 417 43.44 12.52 0.19
N SER A 418 43.79 13.64 -0.44
CA SER A 418 43.13 14.93 -0.22
C SER A 418 41.63 14.87 -0.59
N ALA A 419 40.77 15.62 0.10
CA ALA A 419 39.32 15.57 -0.14
C ALA A 419 38.91 15.88 -1.60
N GLY A 420 39.60 16.81 -2.28
CA GLY A 420 39.31 17.18 -3.67
C GLY A 420 39.75 16.15 -4.71
N ASP A 421 40.78 15.35 -4.41
CA ASP A 421 41.17 14.22 -5.26
C ASP A 421 40.29 12.99 -5.01
N ALA A 422 39.80 12.82 -3.78
CA ALA A 422 38.84 11.77 -3.43
C ALA A 422 37.49 11.97 -4.16
N GLN A 423 36.96 13.19 -4.21
CA GLN A 423 35.73 13.50 -4.94
C GLN A 423 35.87 13.26 -6.44
N ARG A 424 36.98 13.70 -7.07
CA ARG A 424 37.23 13.46 -8.51
C ARG A 424 37.34 11.96 -8.83
N ARG A 425 38.04 11.20 -8.00
CA ARG A 425 38.12 9.72 -8.13
C ARG A 425 36.74 9.09 -7.96
N LEU A 426 35.93 9.58 -7.03
CA LEU A 426 34.57 9.09 -6.82
C LEU A 426 33.67 9.36 -8.03
N THR A 427 33.66 10.60 -8.56
CA THR A 427 32.91 10.97 -9.76
C THR A 427 33.32 10.10 -10.95
N ALA A 428 34.63 9.95 -11.20
CA ALA A 428 35.13 9.11 -12.29
C ALA A 428 34.75 7.62 -12.10
N GLY A 429 34.87 7.11 -10.87
CA GLY A 429 34.50 5.73 -10.53
C GLY A 429 33.01 5.45 -10.68
N LEU A 430 32.14 6.37 -10.25
CA LEU A 430 30.69 6.23 -10.43
C LEU A 430 30.28 6.33 -11.90
N LEU A 431 30.90 7.23 -12.67
CA LEU A 431 30.68 7.30 -14.11
C LEU A 431 31.06 5.98 -14.80
N ALA A 432 32.24 5.43 -14.48
CA ALA A 432 32.67 4.12 -14.99
C ALA A 432 31.74 2.99 -14.54
N PHE A 433 31.29 3.00 -13.28
CA PHE A 433 30.31 2.05 -12.74
C PHE A 433 29.03 2.00 -13.56
N PHE A 434 28.42 3.16 -13.84
CA PHE A 434 27.19 3.22 -14.65
C PHE A 434 27.46 2.82 -16.10
N ALA A 435 28.58 3.25 -16.69
CA ALA A 435 28.94 2.87 -18.05
C ALA A 435 29.05 1.34 -18.21
N VAL A 436 29.82 0.69 -17.34
CA VAL A 436 30.06 -0.77 -17.41
C VAL A 436 28.79 -1.55 -17.11
N THR A 437 28.05 -1.12 -16.09
CA THR A 437 26.84 -1.82 -15.66
C THR A 437 25.74 -1.71 -16.71
N THR A 438 25.46 -0.52 -17.22
CA THR A 438 24.36 -0.30 -18.18
C THR A 438 24.64 -0.89 -19.56
N ARG A 439 25.91 -1.01 -19.97
CA ARG A 439 26.28 -1.77 -21.20
C ARG A 439 25.85 -3.23 -21.17
N ARG A 440 25.84 -3.85 -20.00
CA ARG A 440 25.47 -5.26 -19.80
C ARG A 440 24.01 -5.42 -19.40
N VAL A 441 23.48 -4.43 -18.70
CA VAL A 441 22.16 -4.47 -18.08
C VAL A 441 21.38 -3.23 -18.53
N PRO A 442 20.53 -3.34 -19.56
CA PRO A 442 19.64 -2.25 -19.95
C PRO A 442 18.81 -1.78 -18.74
N ALA A 443 18.91 -0.49 -18.43
CA ALA A 443 18.38 0.03 -17.19
C ALA A 443 17.63 1.35 -17.37
N VAL A 444 16.60 1.53 -16.54
CA VAL A 444 15.93 2.81 -16.29
C VAL A 444 16.49 3.38 -15.00
N LEU A 445 17.20 4.50 -15.11
CA LEU A 445 17.81 5.22 -14.00
C LEU A 445 16.97 6.45 -13.70
N ILE A 446 16.43 6.53 -12.48
CA ILE A 446 15.55 7.63 -12.08
C ILE A 446 16.27 8.44 -11.00
N VAL A 447 16.49 9.73 -11.22
CA VAL A 447 17.06 10.63 -10.20
C VAL A 447 16.03 11.68 -9.82
N GLU A 448 15.57 11.62 -8.58
CA GLU A 448 14.54 12.50 -8.06
C GLU A 448 15.12 13.69 -7.29
N ASN A 449 14.35 14.77 -7.31
CA ASN A 449 14.60 15.98 -6.52
C ASN A 449 15.92 16.69 -6.84
N LEU A 450 16.27 16.82 -8.12
CA LEU A 450 17.51 17.51 -8.55
C LEU A 450 17.65 18.96 -8.09
N HIS A 451 16.56 19.60 -7.69
CA HIS A 451 16.58 20.91 -7.03
C HIS A 451 17.37 20.93 -5.71
N TRP A 452 17.63 19.76 -5.10
CA TRP A 452 18.50 19.56 -3.94
C TRP A 452 19.82 18.86 -4.29
N ALA A 453 20.15 18.69 -5.58
CA ALA A 453 21.42 18.10 -6.00
C ALA A 453 22.60 19.01 -5.66
N ASP A 454 23.71 18.41 -5.24
CA ASP A 454 25.00 19.09 -5.18
C ASP A 454 25.60 19.28 -6.58
N ASP A 455 26.61 20.16 -6.69
CA ASP A 455 27.28 20.45 -7.96
C ASP A 455 27.92 19.21 -8.58
N ALA A 456 28.44 18.30 -7.74
CA ALA A 456 29.10 17.07 -8.20
C ALA A 456 28.11 16.12 -8.89
N THR A 457 26.88 16.06 -8.38
CA THR A 457 25.77 15.29 -8.93
C THR A 457 25.36 15.86 -10.28
N LEU A 458 25.22 17.18 -10.38
CA LEU A 458 24.91 17.84 -11.65
C LEU A 458 26.03 17.63 -12.68
N ASP A 459 27.30 17.76 -12.27
CA ASP A 459 28.46 17.49 -13.12
C ASP A 459 28.43 16.06 -13.68
N LEU A 460 28.20 15.06 -12.80
CA LEU A 460 28.16 13.66 -13.21
C LEU A 460 26.99 13.37 -14.14
N LEU A 461 25.81 13.96 -13.90
CA LEU A 461 24.66 13.82 -14.78
C LEU A 461 24.91 14.43 -16.16
N GLU A 462 25.50 15.63 -16.24
CA GLU A 462 25.94 16.23 -17.50
C GLU A 462 26.95 15.35 -18.26
N MET A 463 27.87 14.70 -17.53
CA MET A 463 28.79 13.75 -18.14
C MET A 463 28.05 12.51 -18.68
N MET A 464 27.10 11.96 -17.93
CA MET A 464 26.31 10.80 -18.34
C MET A 464 25.42 11.08 -19.57
N THR A 465 24.83 12.27 -19.66
CA THR A 465 23.96 12.66 -20.78
C THR A 465 24.73 12.89 -22.07
N ARG A 466 25.98 13.39 -21.98
CA ARG A 466 26.85 13.69 -23.14
C ARG A 466 27.73 12.51 -23.57
N ALA A 467 27.73 11.41 -22.81
CA ALA A 467 28.61 10.28 -23.06
C ALA A 467 28.13 9.43 -24.24
N GLU A 468 28.60 9.77 -25.46
CA GLU A 468 28.29 9.01 -26.68
C GLU A 468 28.71 7.52 -26.55
N ARG A 469 27.84 6.60 -26.99
CA ARG A 469 28.13 5.15 -27.18
C ARG A 469 28.67 4.37 -25.98
N SER A 470 28.60 4.93 -24.78
CA SER A 470 29.25 4.36 -23.59
C SER A 470 28.28 3.87 -22.53
N HIS A 471 27.02 4.32 -22.57
CA HIS A 471 25.96 4.00 -21.62
C HIS A 471 24.73 3.55 -22.40
N ARG A 472 24.04 2.51 -21.92
CA ARG A 472 22.79 2.01 -22.51
C ARG A 472 21.68 2.10 -21.47
N SER A 473 21.19 3.32 -21.27
CA SER A 473 20.28 3.61 -20.17
C SER A 473 19.24 4.64 -20.53
N ARG A 474 18.10 4.56 -19.84
CA ARG A 474 17.02 5.55 -19.88
C ARG A 474 17.10 6.36 -18.61
N LEU A 475 17.52 7.61 -18.72
CA LEU A 475 17.68 8.52 -17.59
C LEU A 475 16.44 9.41 -17.41
N LEU A 476 15.69 9.21 -16.33
CA LEU A 476 14.57 10.07 -15.95
C LEU A 476 14.98 10.99 -14.81
N LEU A 477 15.01 12.29 -15.07
CA LEU A 477 15.41 13.31 -14.12
C LEU A 477 14.20 14.09 -13.61
N THR A 478 14.07 14.30 -12.30
CA THR A 478 12.93 15.02 -11.73
C THR A 478 13.32 16.19 -10.86
N TYR A 479 12.64 17.33 -11.00
CA TYR A 479 12.87 18.50 -10.16
C TYR A 479 11.60 19.32 -9.92
N ARG A 480 11.65 20.23 -8.96
CA ARG A 480 10.56 21.16 -8.65
C ARG A 480 10.84 22.49 -9.33
N SER A 481 9.87 23.03 -10.06
CA SER A 481 10.04 24.29 -10.79
C SER A 481 9.71 25.54 -9.96
N ASP A 482 9.10 25.36 -8.79
CA ASP A 482 8.59 26.45 -7.93
C ASP A 482 9.22 26.48 -6.54
N ASP A 483 10.31 25.73 -6.32
CA ASP A 483 10.95 25.70 -5.02
C ASP A 483 11.72 27.01 -4.79
N PRO A 484 11.39 27.76 -3.72
CA PRO A 484 11.99 29.07 -3.46
C PRO A 484 13.46 28.98 -3.01
N ASP A 485 13.90 27.80 -2.57
CA ASP A 485 15.24 27.58 -2.01
C ASP A 485 16.25 27.09 -3.06
N ILE A 486 15.85 26.96 -4.33
CA ILE A 486 16.78 26.59 -5.40
C ILE A 486 17.76 27.75 -5.63
N SER A 487 19.05 27.43 -5.59
CA SER A 487 20.09 28.42 -5.89
C SER A 487 20.01 28.86 -7.36
N ALA A 488 20.33 30.12 -7.64
CA ALA A 488 20.34 30.63 -9.02
C ALA A 488 21.27 29.82 -9.94
N SER A 489 22.40 29.32 -9.41
CA SER A 489 23.32 28.46 -10.15
C SER A 489 22.73 27.09 -10.47
N THR A 490 22.02 26.45 -9.53
CA THR A 490 21.33 25.18 -9.78
C THR A 490 20.23 25.38 -10.83
N THR A 491 19.46 26.46 -10.73
CA THR A 491 18.42 26.79 -11.73
C THR A 491 19.03 26.96 -13.12
N GLU A 492 20.11 27.74 -13.26
CA GLU A 492 20.77 27.95 -14.55
C GLU A 492 21.31 26.64 -15.13
N ARG A 493 21.90 25.77 -14.30
CA ARG A 493 22.40 24.45 -14.75
C ARG A 493 21.27 23.51 -15.15
N LEU A 494 20.18 23.48 -14.40
CA LEU A 494 18.99 22.71 -14.77
C LEU A 494 18.36 23.23 -16.06
N GLU A 495 18.34 24.56 -16.25
CA GLU A 495 17.89 25.19 -17.50
C GLU A 495 18.81 24.84 -18.67
N GLN A 496 20.14 24.89 -18.50
CA GLN A 496 21.11 24.47 -19.51
C GLN A 496 20.95 22.99 -19.87
N LEU A 497 20.87 22.12 -18.86
CA LEU A 497 20.56 20.70 -19.04
C LEU A 497 19.27 20.52 -19.83
N THR A 498 18.19 21.25 -19.50
CA THR A 498 16.91 21.13 -20.23
C THR A 498 16.96 21.72 -21.64
N ALA A 499 17.71 22.79 -21.87
CA ALA A 499 17.79 23.51 -23.14
C ALA A 499 18.59 22.73 -24.20
N GLU A 500 19.47 21.82 -23.77
CA GLU A 500 20.20 20.91 -24.65
C GLU A 500 19.34 19.79 -25.23
N PHE A 501 18.15 19.54 -24.66
CA PHE A 501 17.22 18.53 -25.16
C PHE A 501 16.08 19.17 -25.96
N GLU A 502 15.61 18.49 -27.02
CA GLU A 502 14.42 18.94 -27.76
C GLU A 502 13.22 19.04 -26.81
N THR A 503 12.27 19.94 -27.10
CA THR A 503 11.10 20.19 -26.25
C THR A 503 10.29 18.94 -25.93
N GLU A 504 10.36 17.90 -26.78
CA GLU A 504 9.70 16.63 -26.55
C GLU A 504 10.27 15.89 -25.32
N HIS A 505 11.53 16.12 -24.94
CA HIS A 505 12.21 15.47 -23.82
C HIS A 505 11.91 16.11 -22.45
N HIS A 506 11.20 17.23 -22.41
CA HIS A 506 10.81 17.91 -21.19
C HIS A 506 9.30 17.78 -20.93
N LEU A 507 8.94 16.95 -19.95
CA LEU A 507 7.58 16.79 -19.45
C LEU A 507 7.31 17.80 -18.32
N ARG A 508 6.47 18.79 -18.60
CA ARG A 508 6.01 19.78 -17.61
C ARG A 508 4.62 19.41 -17.11
N LEU A 509 4.50 19.13 -15.80
CA LEU A 509 3.21 18.80 -15.22
C LEU A 509 2.47 20.06 -14.77
N GLU A 510 1.33 20.29 -15.41
CA GLU A 510 0.37 21.32 -15.00
C GLU A 510 -0.77 20.74 -14.15
N GLY A 511 -1.73 21.57 -13.75
CA GLY A 511 -2.95 21.07 -13.09
C GLY A 511 -3.74 20.12 -14.00
N LEU A 512 -4.52 19.22 -13.39
CA LEU A 512 -5.41 18.32 -14.12
C LEU A 512 -6.44 19.09 -14.94
N ALA A 513 -6.73 18.57 -16.14
CA ALA A 513 -7.77 19.15 -16.97
C ALA A 513 -9.15 18.95 -16.32
N PRO A 514 -10.14 19.81 -16.62
CA PRO A 514 -11.51 19.64 -16.11
C PRO A 514 -12.10 18.25 -16.37
N SER A 515 -11.79 17.63 -17.52
CA SER A 515 -12.20 16.27 -17.85
C SER A 515 -11.56 15.21 -16.95
N ASP A 516 -10.29 15.39 -16.58
CA ASP A 516 -9.59 14.47 -15.67
C ASP A 516 -10.13 14.59 -14.25
N ILE A 517 -10.51 15.82 -13.84
CA ILE A 517 -11.14 16.08 -12.53
C ILE A 517 -12.54 15.45 -12.47
N ASP A 518 -13.33 15.58 -13.54
CA ASP A 518 -14.63 14.90 -13.67
C ASP A 518 -14.46 13.38 -13.55
N GLN A 519 -13.49 12.79 -14.27
CA GLN A 519 -13.18 11.36 -14.15
C GLN A 519 -12.72 10.97 -12.74
N MET A 520 -11.88 11.79 -12.10
CA MET A 520 -11.42 11.58 -10.72
C MET A 520 -12.61 11.50 -9.77
N ILE A 521 -13.53 12.47 -9.86
CA ILE A 521 -14.69 12.56 -8.99
C ILE A 521 -15.66 11.42 -9.28
N ALA A 522 -15.94 11.11 -10.54
CA ALA A 522 -16.78 9.97 -10.93
C ALA A 522 -16.22 8.62 -10.43
N SER A 523 -14.90 8.45 -10.47
CA SER A 523 -14.24 7.23 -9.98
C SER A 523 -14.26 7.11 -8.46
N ALA A 524 -14.19 8.23 -7.75
CA ALA A 524 -14.15 8.26 -6.30
C ALA A 524 -15.55 8.23 -5.67
N PHE A 525 -16.56 8.79 -6.35
CA PHE A 525 -17.88 9.04 -5.80
C PHE A 525 -18.99 8.62 -6.75
N ASN A 526 -19.89 7.76 -6.27
CA ASN A 526 -21.15 7.45 -6.93
C ASN A 526 -22.21 8.50 -6.55
N LEU A 527 -22.13 9.69 -7.17
CA LEU A 527 -23.04 10.82 -6.98
C LEU A 527 -24.12 10.86 -8.08
N PRO A 528 -25.34 11.36 -7.78
CA PRO A 528 -26.28 11.73 -8.82
C PRO A 528 -25.70 12.78 -9.78
N ASP A 529 -26.05 12.74 -11.07
CA ASP A 529 -25.47 13.61 -12.12
C ASP A 529 -25.44 15.10 -11.76
N THR A 530 -26.54 15.62 -11.20
CA THR A 530 -26.62 17.04 -10.79
C THR A 530 -25.61 17.38 -9.70
N GLU A 531 -25.50 16.54 -8.68
CA GLU A 531 -24.60 16.73 -7.54
C GLU A 531 -23.14 16.52 -7.96
N HIS A 532 -22.89 15.56 -8.85
CA HIS A 532 -21.59 15.33 -9.46
C HIS A 532 -21.10 16.61 -10.16
N GLN A 533 -21.90 17.19 -11.07
CA GLN A 533 -21.50 18.39 -11.81
C GLN A 533 -21.27 19.61 -10.88
N GLN A 534 -22.07 19.75 -9.81
CA GLN A 534 -21.86 20.78 -8.80
C GLN A 534 -20.53 20.60 -8.05
N LEU A 535 -20.19 19.36 -7.68
CA LEU A 535 -18.93 19.05 -7.01
C LEU A 535 -17.73 19.31 -7.92
N VAL A 536 -17.78 18.88 -9.19
CA VAL A 536 -16.73 19.14 -10.19
C VAL A 536 -16.46 20.64 -10.32
N ALA A 537 -17.50 21.45 -10.49
CA ALA A 537 -17.38 22.90 -10.57
C ALA A 537 -16.77 23.51 -9.29
N ALA A 538 -17.19 23.03 -8.11
CA ALA A 538 -16.66 23.48 -6.84
C ALA A 538 -15.17 23.16 -6.66
N VAL A 539 -14.75 21.95 -7.07
CA VAL A 539 -13.36 21.48 -7.01
C VAL A 539 -12.47 22.27 -7.95
N ILE A 540 -12.87 22.43 -9.22
CA ILE A 540 -12.11 23.22 -10.22
C ILE A 540 -11.89 24.64 -9.71
N SER A 541 -12.95 25.29 -9.23
CA SER A 541 -12.89 26.67 -8.73
C SER A 541 -12.00 26.83 -7.50
N ALA A 542 -11.93 25.84 -6.62
CA ALA A 542 -11.19 25.94 -5.35
C ALA A 542 -9.70 25.56 -5.47
N THR A 543 -9.33 24.79 -6.49
CA THR A 543 -8.02 24.10 -6.52
C THR A 543 -7.17 24.43 -7.74
N SER A 544 -7.77 25.03 -8.77
CA SER A 544 -7.12 25.29 -10.06
C SER A 544 -6.51 24.04 -10.70
N GLY A 545 -7.05 22.86 -10.37
CA GLY A 545 -6.64 21.58 -10.94
C GLY A 545 -5.41 20.93 -10.29
N ALA A 546 -4.80 21.50 -9.26
CA ALA A 546 -3.65 20.88 -8.61
C ALA A 546 -4.07 19.62 -7.81
N PRO A 547 -3.58 18.40 -8.15
CA PRO A 547 -3.97 17.14 -7.50
C PRO A 547 -3.95 17.16 -5.97
N LEU A 548 -2.87 17.64 -5.36
CA LEU A 548 -2.77 17.73 -3.90
C LEU A 548 -3.89 18.61 -3.32
N PHE A 549 -4.22 19.73 -3.96
CA PHE A 549 -5.29 20.60 -3.50
C PHE A 549 -6.68 20.00 -3.74
N ILE A 550 -6.87 19.27 -4.83
CA ILE A 550 -8.09 18.48 -5.05
C ILE A 550 -8.30 17.50 -3.92
N GLU A 551 -7.29 16.69 -3.59
CA GLU A 551 -7.39 15.71 -2.50
C GLU A 551 -7.68 16.38 -1.15
N GLN A 552 -6.94 17.44 -0.81
CA GLN A 552 -7.15 18.15 0.46
C GLN A 552 -8.53 18.79 0.53
N TYR A 553 -9.03 19.29 -0.60
CA TYR A 553 -10.35 19.89 -0.67
C TYR A 553 -11.46 18.85 -0.50
N LEU A 554 -11.33 17.68 -1.15
CA LEU A 554 -12.27 16.57 -0.98
C LEU A 554 -12.28 16.06 0.48
N VAL A 555 -11.11 15.91 1.12
CA VAL A 555 -11.03 15.60 2.56
C VAL A 555 -11.77 16.64 3.38
N LEU A 556 -11.55 17.93 3.11
CA LEU A 556 -12.22 19.03 3.82
C LEU A 556 -13.74 18.96 3.67
N LEU A 557 -14.24 18.65 2.47
CA LEU A 557 -15.69 18.51 2.24
C LEU A 557 -16.28 17.35 3.04
N VAL A 558 -15.57 16.22 3.13
CA VAL A 558 -16.00 15.07 3.94
C VAL A 558 -16.00 15.42 5.43
N GLU A 559 -14.93 16.05 5.92
CA GLU A 559 -14.81 16.44 7.34
C GLU A 559 -15.87 17.44 7.79
N HIS A 560 -16.30 18.34 6.90
CA HIS A 560 -17.38 19.31 7.16
C HIS A 560 -18.79 18.78 6.86
N GLY A 561 -18.93 17.53 6.44
CA GLY A 561 -20.24 16.93 6.10
C GLY A 561 -20.87 17.51 4.83
N ALA A 562 -20.10 18.20 4.00
CA ALA A 562 -20.54 18.65 2.68
C ALA A 562 -20.53 17.51 1.65
N LEU A 563 -19.76 16.45 1.90
CA LEU A 563 -19.75 15.23 1.10
C LEU A 563 -19.95 14.03 2.03
N THR A 564 -21.08 13.34 1.90
CA THR A 564 -21.50 12.27 2.82
C THR A 564 -21.96 11.03 2.07
N TYR A 565 -21.71 9.84 2.61
CA TYR A 565 -22.23 8.59 2.05
C TYR A 565 -23.54 8.18 2.76
N ASP A 566 -24.62 8.03 2.00
CA ASP A 566 -25.90 7.50 2.50
C ASP A 566 -25.92 5.97 2.31
N ARG A 567 -25.79 5.22 3.41
CA ARG A 567 -25.84 3.75 3.40
C ARG A 567 -27.19 3.16 2.99
N ARG A 568 -28.28 3.89 3.17
CA ARG A 568 -29.62 3.40 2.82
C ARG A 568 -29.80 3.41 1.31
N THR A 569 -29.30 4.44 0.64
CA THR A 569 -29.32 4.54 -0.83
C THR A 569 -28.06 4.01 -1.49
N ARG A 570 -27.00 3.72 -0.71
CA ARG A 570 -25.66 3.30 -1.13
C ARG A 570 -25.02 4.27 -2.15
N GLN A 571 -25.25 5.56 -1.94
CA GLN A 571 -24.79 6.64 -2.82
C GLN A 571 -24.12 7.76 -2.01
N TRP A 572 -23.15 8.41 -2.63
CA TRP A 572 -22.61 9.66 -2.12
C TRP A 572 -23.61 10.79 -2.37
N GLN A 573 -23.60 11.78 -1.48
CA GLN A 573 -24.40 12.99 -1.56
C GLN A 573 -23.52 14.21 -1.35
N TYR A 574 -23.67 15.21 -2.22
CA TYR A 574 -23.00 16.50 -2.12
C TYR A 574 -23.99 17.59 -1.68
N HIS A 575 -23.73 18.16 -0.51
CA HIS A 575 -24.54 19.21 0.11
C HIS A 575 -23.90 20.56 -0.10
N GLU A 576 -24.23 21.24 -1.20
CA GLU A 576 -23.65 22.55 -1.55
C GLU A 576 -23.76 23.59 -0.41
N ARG A 577 -24.86 23.56 0.35
CA ARG A 577 -25.08 24.49 1.48
C ARG A 577 -24.17 24.25 2.69
N ALA A 578 -23.62 23.04 2.83
CA ALA A 578 -22.67 22.68 3.89
C ALA A 578 -21.22 22.94 3.47
N ARG A 579 -21.00 23.44 2.24
CA ARG A 579 -19.66 23.78 1.72
C ARG A 579 -19.00 24.82 2.63
N PRO A 580 -17.77 24.59 3.10
CA PRO A 580 -17.05 25.56 3.91
C PRO A 580 -16.76 26.83 3.10
N THR A 581 -17.03 27.99 3.69
CA THR A 581 -16.74 29.29 3.06
C THR A 581 -15.22 29.52 3.04
N LEU A 582 -14.60 29.27 1.89
CA LEU A 582 -13.24 29.73 1.62
C LEU A 582 -13.33 31.24 1.34
N GLN A 583 -12.69 32.10 2.16
CA GLN A 583 -12.71 33.54 1.87
C GLN A 583 -12.01 33.80 0.53
N ALA A 584 -12.56 34.70 -0.29
CA ALA A 584 -12.13 34.89 -1.68
C ALA A 584 -10.63 35.24 -1.89
N ASN A 585 -9.94 35.70 -0.84
CA ASN A 585 -8.49 35.98 -0.85
C ASN A 585 -7.64 34.90 -0.15
N ASP A 586 -8.30 33.95 0.54
CA ASP A 586 -7.70 32.81 1.24
C ASP A 586 -7.91 31.57 0.37
N GLY A 587 -7.11 31.40 -0.69
CA GLY A 587 -7.09 30.15 -1.45
C GLY A 587 -6.79 28.94 -0.54
N LEU A 588 -7.04 27.71 -1.00
CA LEU A 588 -6.82 26.49 -0.22
C LEU A 588 -5.43 26.43 0.46
N ARG A 589 -4.42 27.08 -0.16
CA ARG A 589 -3.09 27.32 0.41
C ARG A 589 -3.12 27.93 1.82
N SER A 590 -3.90 28.97 2.08
CA SER A 590 -3.91 29.61 3.41
C SER A 590 -4.69 28.80 4.45
N VAL A 591 -5.68 28.00 4.03
CA VAL A 591 -6.37 27.02 4.91
C VAL A 591 -5.41 25.90 5.32
N LEU A 592 -4.60 25.39 4.38
CA LEU A 592 -3.55 24.41 4.66
C LEU A 592 -2.47 25.00 5.58
N VAL A 593 -2.03 26.24 5.33
CA VAL A 593 -1.08 26.95 6.21
C VAL A 593 -1.67 27.17 7.61
N ARG A 594 -2.96 27.50 7.74
CA ARG A 594 -3.63 27.64 9.04
C ARG A 594 -3.72 26.31 9.78
N ARG A 595 -4.07 25.21 9.10
CA ARG A 595 -4.00 23.85 9.67
C ARG A 595 -2.58 23.51 10.12
N PHE A 596 -1.58 23.85 9.31
CA PHE A 596 -0.19 23.64 9.66
C PHE A 596 0.22 24.42 10.92
N SER A 597 -0.18 25.70 11.01
CA SER A 597 0.07 26.57 12.17
C SER A 597 -0.69 26.19 13.44
N ALA A 598 -1.75 25.36 13.31
CA ALA A 598 -2.52 24.84 14.44
C ALA A 598 -1.90 23.59 15.09
N PHE A 599 -0.93 22.95 14.42
CA PHE A 599 -0.15 21.87 15.01
C PHE A 599 0.84 22.38 16.05
N THR A 600 1.13 21.57 17.07
CA THR A 600 2.19 21.87 18.05
C THR A 600 3.56 21.93 17.35
N ALA A 601 4.53 22.64 17.94
CA ALA A 601 5.88 22.76 17.36
C ALA A 601 6.55 21.41 17.10
N ASP A 602 6.27 20.40 17.92
CA ASP A 602 6.78 19.04 17.73
C ASP A 602 6.05 18.31 16.59
N GLN A 603 4.73 18.47 16.44
CA GLN A 603 3.99 17.94 15.29
C GLN A 603 4.39 18.60 13.97
N GLN A 604 4.67 19.91 13.99
CA GLN A 604 5.19 20.63 12.82
C GLN A 604 6.59 20.15 12.44
N ARG A 605 7.47 19.86 13.42
CA ARG A 605 8.78 19.26 13.16
C ARG A 605 8.66 17.85 12.58
N VAL A 606 7.80 17.02 13.13
CA VAL A 606 7.56 15.65 12.61
C VAL A 606 6.98 15.70 11.20
N LEU A 607 6.02 16.59 10.92
CA LEU A 607 5.46 16.78 9.58
C LEU A 607 6.48 17.36 8.59
N ALA A 608 7.38 18.25 9.03
CA ALA A 608 8.46 18.77 8.20
C ALA A 608 9.49 17.67 7.85
N VAL A 609 9.76 16.75 8.78
CA VAL A 609 10.62 15.58 8.57
C VAL A 609 9.96 14.49 7.71
N LEU A 610 8.63 14.42 7.68
CA LEU A 610 7.87 13.48 6.82
C LEU A 610 7.55 14.06 5.43
N ALA A 611 7.71 15.37 5.24
CA ALA A 611 7.51 16.06 3.97
C ALA A 611 8.84 16.40 3.26
N SER A 612 9.97 16.29 3.98
CA SER A 612 11.32 16.10 3.44
C SER A 612 11.52 14.64 3.06
#